data_AF-A0A511JPQ2-F1
#
_entry.id   AF-A0A511JPQ2-F1
#
_cell.length_a   1.000
_cell.length_b   1.000
_cell.length_c   1.000
_cell.angle_alpha   90.00
_cell.angle_beta   90.00
_cell.angle_gamma   90.00
#
_symmetry.space_group_name_H-M   'P 1'
#
loop_
_entity.id
_entity.type
_entity.pdbx_description
1 polymer ?
#
loop_
_entity_poly.entity_id
_entity_poly.type
_entity_poly.pdbx_seq_one_letter_code
_entity_poly.pdbx_strand_id
1 'polypeptide(L)'
;MALLPRLRQLMRRPSSASRVGARRPTKAARRGDTLHEDALRSMLSDDPNNERAFVALAEIVRRRAAEASPDHDPLSAETTDTERQRAADLAVWALGEELAGNPRAWYALIEVARLSVHDDHEGTLRRLTTAAERDPSGRALVEALALLREAGLPVDALGLGVGHWRPREHDPEVARQLVLASIEAGRPLEAKQHIAALDLYPNPRAVADLKAELARDVAHAEQTIPGT
;
A
#
# COMPACT_ATOMS: atom_id res chain seq x y z
N MET A 1 -50.88 -5.13 17.00
CA MET A 1 -49.90 -5.27 18.10
C MET A 1 -48.78 -6.24 17.68
N ALA A 2 -47.75 -5.80 16.95
CA ALA A 2 -46.58 -6.64 16.62
C ALA A 2 -45.32 -5.82 16.29
N LEU A 3 -45.08 -4.72 17.02
CA LEU A 3 -43.88 -3.88 16.84
C LEU A 3 -42.65 -4.46 17.55
N LEU A 4 -42.85 -5.16 18.67
CA LEU A 4 -41.77 -5.73 19.49
C LEU A 4 -41.00 -6.92 18.85
N PRO A 5 -41.63 -7.83 18.08
CA PRO A 5 -40.90 -8.92 17.40
C PRO A 5 -40.00 -8.41 16.27
N ARG A 6 -40.42 -7.38 15.51
CA ARG A 6 -39.65 -6.79 14.40
C ARG A 6 -38.40 -6.04 14.89
N LEU A 7 -38.48 -5.38 16.06
CA LEU A 7 -37.32 -4.73 16.68
C LEU A 7 -36.27 -5.75 17.18
N ARG A 8 -36.69 -6.88 17.75
CA ARG A 8 -35.78 -7.97 18.14
C ARG A 8 -35.09 -8.63 16.95
N GLN A 9 -35.73 -8.65 15.78
CA GLN A 9 -35.15 -9.18 14.54
C GLN A 9 -34.11 -8.23 13.92
N LEU A 10 -34.23 -6.91 14.14
CA LEU A 10 -33.22 -5.92 13.76
C LEU A 10 -31.99 -5.96 14.67
N MET A 11 -32.15 -6.18 15.97
CA MET A 11 -31.02 -6.29 16.92
C MET A 11 -30.28 -7.63 16.83
N ARG A 12 -30.83 -8.63 16.13
CA ARG A 12 -30.18 -9.93 15.87
C ARG A 12 -29.50 -10.02 14.51
N ARG A 13 -29.50 -8.96 13.71
CA ARG A 13 -28.65 -8.93 12.53
C ARG A 13 -27.20 -8.86 13.02
N PRO A 14 -26.34 -9.86 12.73
CA PRO A 14 -24.91 -9.57 12.78
C PRO A 14 -24.70 -8.32 11.92
N SER A 15 -23.94 -7.35 12.42
CA SER A 15 -23.44 -6.20 11.66
C SER A 15 -23.14 -6.70 10.25
N SER A 16 -23.85 -6.18 9.25
CA SER A 16 -23.74 -6.64 7.86
C SER A 16 -22.25 -6.79 7.54
N ALA A 17 -21.76 -8.04 7.49
CA ALA A 17 -20.35 -8.30 7.25
C ALA A 17 -20.03 -7.58 5.95
N SER A 18 -19.05 -6.68 5.98
CA SER A 18 -18.59 -6.00 4.79
C SER A 18 -18.34 -7.07 3.73
N ARG A 19 -19.08 -7.02 2.62
CA ARG A 19 -18.83 -7.92 1.47
C ARG A 19 -17.61 -7.48 0.67
N VAL A 20 -16.97 -6.39 1.07
CA VAL A 20 -15.71 -5.93 0.49
C VAL A 20 -14.64 -6.98 0.80
N GLY A 21 -13.99 -7.51 -0.23
CA GLY A 21 -13.04 -8.62 -0.11
C GLY A 21 -13.66 -10.03 -0.17
N ALA A 22 -14.98 -10.16 -0.15
CA ALA A 22 -15.64 -11.45 -0.29
C ALA A 22 -15.66 -11.87 -1.77
N ARG A 23 -15.23 -13.10 -2.06
CA ARG A 23 -15.19 -13.62 -3.42
C ARG A 23 -16.55 -13.49 -4.11
N ARG A 24 -16.58 -12.88 -5.30
CA ARG A 24 -17.79 -12.83 -6.14
C ARG A 24 -18.15 -14.24 -6.63
N PRO A 25 -19.42 -14.68 -6.55
CA PRO A 25 -19.81 -16.01 -7.04
C PRO A 25 -19.59 -16.12 -8.56
N THR A 26 -18.85 -17.13 -8.99
CA THR A 26 -18.54 -17.41 -10.41
C THR A 26 -18.96 -18.83 -10.81
N LYS A 27 -19.34 -19.04 -12.08
CA LYS A 27 -19.71 -20.36 -12.63
C LYS A 27 -18.53 -21.32 -12.85
N ALA A 28 -17.29 -20.86 -12.65
CA ALA A 28 -16.09 -21.68 -12.83
C ALA A 28 -15.98 -22.79 -11.77
N ALA A 29 -15.46 -23.96 -12.18
CA ALA A 29 -15.27 -25.12 -11.30
C ALA A 29 -14.38 -24.77 -10.09
N ARG A 30 -14.71 -25.33 -8.91
CA ARG A 30 -13.91 -25.17 -7.69
C ARG A 30 -12.59 -25.92 -7.86
N ARG A 31 -11.46 -25.19 -7.92
CA ARG A 31 -10.10 -25.77 -7.87
C ARG A 31 -9.64 -25.97 -6.42
N GLY A 32 -8.61 -26.80 -6.21
CA GLY A 32 -8.10 -27.19 -4.88
C GLY A 32 -7.73 -26.02 -3.95
N ASP A 33 -7.33 -24.88 -4.51
CA ASP A 33 -6.91 -23.69 -3.72
C ASP A 33 -8.09 -22.88 -3.14
N THR A 34 -9.34 -23.26 -3.43
CA THR A 34 -10.52 -22.46 -3.04
C THR A 34 -10.67 -22.25 -1.53
N LEU A 35 -10.43 -23.28 -0.71
CA LEU A 35 -10.50 -23.16 0.74
C LEU A 35 -9.37 -22.27 1.31
N HIS A 36 -8.19 -22.32 0.69
CA HIS A 36 -7.05 -21.49 1.09
C HIS A 36 -7.28 -20.02 0.74
N GLU A 37 -7.83 -19.74 -0.46
CA GLU A 37 -8.22 -18.38 -0.87
C GLU A 37 -9.28 -17.80 0.09
N ASP A 38 -10.31 -18.58 0.43
CA ASP A 38 -11.38 -18.13 1.33
C ASP A 38 -10.84 -17.83 2.74
N ALA A 39 -9.87 -18.59 3.24
CA ALA A 39 -9.21 -18.32 4.51
C ALA A 39 -8.41 -17.00 4.48
N LEU A 40 -7.64 -16.75 3.42
CA LEU A 40 -6.89 -15.50 3.24
C LEU A 40 -7.84 -14.29 3.15
N ARG A 41 -8.94 -14.42 2.43
CA ARG A 41 -9.98 -13.38 2.34
C ARG A 41 -10.65 -13.14 3.70
N SER A 42 -10.87 -14.18 4.50
CA SER A 42 -11.34 -14.01 5.88
C SER A 42 -10.35 -13.21 6.73
N MET A 43 -9.05 -13.55 6.67
CA MET A 43 -8.00 -12.81 7.38
C MET A 43 -7.96 -11.34 6.97
N LEU A 44 -8.12 -11.03 5.69
CA LEU A 44 -8.16 -9.65 5.18
C LEU A 44 -9.47 -8.91 5.49
N SER A 45 -10.55 -9.64 5.76
CA SER A 45 -11.79 -9.04 6.28
C SER A 45 -11.59 -8.55 7.72
N ASP A 46 -10.89 -9.34 8.54
CA ASP A 46 -10.58 -9.00 9.92
C ASP A 46 -9.50 -7.91 10.04
N ASP A 47 -8.41 -8.05 9.27
CA ASP A 47 -7.33 -7.08 9.15
C ASP A 47 -6.99 -6.82 7.66
N PRO A 48 -7.54 -5.75 7.07
CA PRO A 48 -7.30 -5.43 5.66
C PRO A 48 -5.86 -4.99 5.36
N ASN A 49 -5.03 -4.80 6.38
CA ASN A 49 -3.61 -4.43 6.23
C ASN A 49 -2.68 -5.59 6.61
N ASN A 50 -3.20 -6.83 6.67
CA ASN A 50 -2.38 -8.01 6.83
C ASN A 50 -1.59 -8.29 5.53
N GLU A 51 -0.38 -7.75 5.47
CA GLU A 51 0.51 -7.81 4.32
C GLU A 51 0.77 -9.24 3.84
N ARG A 52 1.01 -10.16 4.78
CA ARG A 52 1.26 -11.57 4.48
C ARG A 52 0.06 -12.23 3.82
N ALA A 53 -1.15 -11.94 4.31
CA ALA A 53 -2.37 -12.47 3.73
C ALA A 53 -2.65 -11.87 2.34
N PHE A 54 -2.39 -10.57 2.15
CA PHE A 54 -2.51 -9.92 0.86
C PHE A 54 -1.56 -10.52 -0.17
N VAL A 55 -0.27 -10.63 0.15
CA VAL A 55 0.76 -11.19 -0.75
C VAL A 55 0.41 -12.63 -1.14
N ALA A 56 0.03 -13.48 -0.17
CA ALA A 56 -0.36 -14.85 -0.44
C ALA A 56 -1.60 -14.92 -1.37
N LEU A 57 -2.58 -14.04 -1.17
CA LEU A 57 -3.78 -13.98 -2.02
C LEU A 57 -3.45 -13.47 -3.42
N ALA A 58 -2.60 -12.45 -3.53
CA ALA A 58 -2.13 -11.90 -4.80
C ALA A 58 -1.41 -12.98 -5.63
N GLU A 59 -0.57 -13.81 -5.02
CA GLU A 59 0.11 -14.91 -5.70
C GLU A 59 -0.87 -15.97 -6.24
N ILE A 60 -1.93 -16.32 -5.51
CA ILE A 60 -2.97 -17.23 -6.00
C ILE A 60 -3.67 -16.64 -7.22
N VAL A 61 -4.03 -15.36 -7.16
CA VAL A 61 -4.74 -14.65 -8.24
C VAL A 61 -3.83 -14.48 -9.46
N ARG A 62 -2.56 -14.15 -9.26
CA ARG A 62 -1.53 -14.04 -10.28
C ARG A 62 -1.33 -15.35 -11.04
N ARG A 63 -1.10 -16.45 -10.32
CA ARG A 63 -0.96 -17.80 -10.90
C ARG A 63 -2.20 -18.17 -11.71
N ARG A 64 -3.40 -17.93 -11.16
CA ARG A 64 -4.67 -18.21 -11.85
C ARG A 64 -4.82 -17.43 -13.15
N ALA A 65 -4.44 -16.16 -13.16
CA ALA A 65 -4.53 -15.32 -14.36
C ALA A 65 -3.52 -15.76 -15.43
N ALA A 66 -2.32 -16.15 -15.05
CA ALA A 66 -1.31 -16.67 -15.97
C ALA A 66 -1.69 -18.06 -16.55
N GLU A 67 -2.38 -18.90 -15.78
CA GLU A 67 -2.87 -20.22 -16.21
C GLU A 67 -4.21 -20.18 -16.95
N ALA A 68 -4.91 -19.04 -16.95
CA ALA A 68 -6.17 -18.87 -17.66
C ALA A 68 -5.92 -18.68 -19.17
N SER A 69 -5.28 -19.66 -19.81
CA SER A 69 -5.29 -19.76 -21.27
C SER A 69 -6.72 -20.02 -21.75
N PRO A 70 -7.14 -19.42 -22.88
CA PRO A 70 -8.45 -19.72 -23.46
C PRO A 70 -8.50 -21.20 -23.82
N ASP A 71 -9.60 -21.83 -23.41
CA ASP A 71 -9.99 -23.19 -23.73
C ASP A 71 -9.74 -23.45 -25.23
N HIS A 72 -8.83 -24.39 -25.53
CA HIS A 72 -8.48 -24.96 -26.84
C HIS A 72 -9.19 -24.40 -28.09
N ASP A 73 -8.97 -23.13 -28.43
CA ASP A 73 -9.28 -22.62 -29.76
C ASP A 73 -8.03 -22.81 -30.63
N PRO A 74 -8.06 -23.73 -31.62
CA PRO A 74 -6.92 -24.01 -32.49
C PRO A 74 -6.56 -22.81 -33.41
N LEU A 75 -7.36 -21.74 -33.40
CA LEU A 75 -7.07 -20.48 -34.10
C LEU A 75 -6.55 -19.37 -33.19
N SER A 76 -6.49 -19.59 -31.87
CA SER A 76 -5.91 -18.64 -30.93
C SER A 76 -4.39 -18.72 -30.97
N ALA A 77 -3.73 -17.57 -31.12
CA ALA A 77 -2.28 -17.48 -31.07
C ALA A 77 -1.76 -17.95 -29.70
N GLU A 78 -0.57 -18.55 -29.66
CA GLU A 78 0.10 -18.90 -28.41
C GLU A 78 0.26 -17.65 -27.54
N THR A 79 -0.25 -17.70 -26.31
CA THR A 79 -0.16 -16.57 -25.38
C THR A 79 1.31 -16.32 -25.02
N THR A 80 1.79 -15.13 -25.36
CA THR A 80 3.16 -14.71 -25.07
C THR A 80 3.42 -14.58 -23.56
N ASP A 81 4.67 -14.67 -23.13
CA ASP A 81 5.04 -14.44 -21.72
C ASP A 81 4.63 -13.03 -21.25
N THR A 82 4.69 -12.03 -22.13
CA THR A 82 4.32 -10.64 -21.83
C THR A 82 2.81 -10.49 -21.61
N GLU A 83 1.97 -11.19 -22.38
CA GLU A 83 0.52 -11.21 -22.18
C GLU A 83 0.14 -11.91 -20.88
N ARG A 84 0.83 -13.03 -20.54
CA ARG A 84 0.66 -13.71 -19.25
C ARG A 84 1.01 -12.80 -18.09
N GLN A 85 2.13 -12.07 -18.17
CA GLN A 85 2.53 -11.11 -17.14
C GLN A 85 1.51 -9.97 -16.99
N ARG A 86 1.04 -9.39 -18.11
CA ARG A 86 0.02 -8.33 -18.08
C ARG A 86 -1.29 -8.83 -17.47
N ALA A 87 -1.73 -10.05 -17.79
CA ALA A 87 -2.93 -10.65 -17.21
C ALA A 87 -2.78 -10.85 -15.68
N ALA A 88 -1.60 -11.30 -15.25
CA ALA A 88 -1.21 -11.42 -13.85
C ALA A 88 -1.30 -10.07 -13.12
N ASP A 89 -0.68 -9.02 -13.65
CA ASP A 89 -0.66 -7.69 -13.03
C ASP A 89 -2.05 -7.06 -12.99
N LEU A 90 -2.85 -7.21 -14.05
CA LEU A 90 -4.25 -6.78 -14.07
C LEU A 90 -5.09 -7.49 -13.01
N ALA A 91 -4.83 -8.78 -12.75
CA ALA A 91 -5.56 -9.53 -11.75
C ALA A 91 -5.19 -9.10 -10.32
N VAL A 92 -3.92 -8.79 -10.06
CA VAL A 92 -3.47 -8.22 -8.77
C VAL A 92 -4.03 -6.80 -8.60
N TRP A 93 -4.02 -5.98 -9.65
CA TRP A 93 -4.63 -4.64 -9.64
C TRP A 93 -6.12 -4.71 -9.28
N ALA A 94 -6.88 -5.61 -9.92
CA ALA A 94 -8.30 -5.79 -9.63
C ALA A 94 -8.56 -6.26 -8.19
N LEU A 95 -7.71 -7.14 -7.65
CA LEU A 95 -7.76 -7.54 -6.24
C LEU A 95 -7.50 -6.36 -5.31
N GLY A 96 -6.47 -5.56 -5.62
CA GLY A 96 -6.12 -4.38 -4.84
C GLY A 96 -7.26 -3.35 -4.81
N GLU A 97 -7.87 -3.06 -5.95
CA GLU A 97 -9.03 -2.16 -6.05
C GLU A 97 -10.26 -2.71 -5.30
N GLU A 98 -10.51 -4.02 -5.35
CA GLU A 98 -11.56 -4.67 -4.55
C GLU A 98 -11.34 -4.42 -3.04
N LEU A 99 -10.11 -4.64 -2.55
CA LEU A 99 -9.77 -4.52 -1.14
C LEU A 99 -9.65 -3.05 -0.69
N ALA A 100 -9.21 -2.15 -1.56
CA ALA A 100 -9.15 -0.71 -1.31
C ALA A 100 -10.53 -0.08 -1.07
N GLY A 101 -11.62 -0.76 -1.45
CA GLY A 101 -12.98 -0.39 -1.07
C GLY A 101 -13.24 -0.41 0.45
N ASN A 102 -12.38 -1.06 1.25
CA ASN A 102 -12.49 -1.05 2.70
C ASN A 102 -11.85 0.24 3.23
N PRO A 103 -12.57 1.07 4.00
CA PRO A 103 -12.05 2.36 4.47
C PRO A 103 -10.84 2.24 5.41
N ARG A 104 -10.55 1.04 5.95
CA ARG A 104 -9.37 0.77 6.78
C ARG A 104 -8.19 0.20 5.98
N ALA A 105 -8.40 -0.18 4.72
CA ALA A 105 -7.36 -0.75 3.86
C ALA A 105 -6.47 0.37 3.31
N TRP A 106 -5.29 0.53 3.87
CA TRP A 106 -4.23 1.37 3.30
C TRP A 106 -3.24 0.52 2.49
N TYR A 107 -2.96 -0.72 2.92
CA TYR A 107 -1.95 -1.56 2.25
C TYR A 107 -2.33 -1.90 0.81
N ALA A 108 -3.60 -2.24 0.56
CA ALA A 108 -4.08 -2.48 -0.80
C ALA A 108 -3.93 -1.26 -1.72
N LEU A 109 -4.04 -0.03 -1.18
CA LEU A 109 -3.82 1.19 -1.96
C LEU A 109 -2.34 1.35 -2.35
N ILE A 110 -1.41 1.01 -1.44
CA ILE A 110 0.04 0.99 -1.72
C ILE A 110 0.34 0.00 -2.85
N GLU A 111 -0.22 -1.21 -2.79
CA GLU A 111 0.05 -2.24 -3.79
C GLU A 111 -0.53 -1.89 -5.17
N VAL A 112 -1.71 -1.27 -5.22
CA VAL A 112 -2.24 -0.74 -6.49
C VAL A 112 -1.36 0.40 -7.02
N ALA A 113 -0.94 1.32 -6.15
CA ALA A 113 -0.02 2.39 -6.52
C ALA A 113 1.31 1.86 -7.09
N ARG A 114 1.83 0.76 -6.53
CA ARG A 114 3.07 0.11 -6.99
C ARG A 114 2.95 -0.40 -8.42
N LEU A 115 1.79 -0.94 -8.79
CA LEU A 115 1.52 -1.39 -10.15
C LEU A 115 1.32 -0.23 -11.14
N SER A 116 0.91 0.95 -10.66
CA SER A 116 0.53 2.07 -11.52
C SER A 116 1.53 3.23 -11.56
N VAL A 117 2.60 3.21 -10.75
CA VAL A 117 3.48 4.37 -10.54
C VAL A 117 4.10 4.92 -11.83
N HIS A 118 4.36 4.06 -12.82
CA HIS A 118 4.95 4.47 -14.10
C HIS A 118 3.91 4.79 -15.19
N ASP A 119 2.65 4.38 -15.02
CA ASP A 119 1.61 4.46 -16.04
C ASP A 119 0.47 5.44 -15.71
N ASP A 120 0.21 5.69 -14.42
CA ASP A 120 -0.85 6.57 -13.89
C ASP A 120 -0.32 7.35 -12.68
N HIS A 121 0.46 8.39 -12.96
CA HIS A 121 1.08 9.24 -11.94
C HIS A 121 0.03 9.89 -11.00
N GLU A 122 -0.98 10.52 -11.58
CA GLU A 122 -2.07 11.21 -10.87
C GLU A 122 -2.88 10.25 -9.98
N GLY A 123 -3.28 9.09 -10.51
CA GLY A 123 -3.97 8.09 -9.71
C GLY A 123 -3.08 7.44 -8.66
N THR A 124 -1.78 7.32 -8.92
CA THR A 124 -0.81 6.87 -7.91
C THR A 124 -0.79 7.84 -6.73
N LEU A 125 -0.58 9.13 -6.97
CA LEU A 125 -0.56 10.13 -5.89
C LEU A 125 -1.87 10.18 -5.10
N ARG A 126 -3.03 10.10 -5.76
CA ARG A 126 -4.32 10.04 -5.06
C ARG A 126 -4.43 8.83 -4.12
N ARG A 127 -4.04 7.64 -4.60
CA ARG A 127 -4.08 6.40 -3.79
C ARG A 127 -3.14 6.49 -2.60
N LEU A 128 -1.93 7.01 -2.78
CA LEU A 128 -0.94 7.17 -1.71
C LEU A 128 -1.40 8.19 -0.65
N THR A 129 -1.98 9.31 -1.06
CA THR A 129 -2.62 10.27 -0.15
C THR A 129 -3.72 9.60 0.66
N THR A 130 -4.64 8.89 0.01
CA THR A 130 -5.71 8.16 0.72
C THR A 130 -5.14 7.08 1.65
N ALA A 131 -4.05 6.40 1.29
CA ALA A 131 -3.41 5.42 2.15
C ALA A 131 -2.85 6.07 3.43
N ALA A 132 -2.15 7.21 3.29
CA ALA A 132 -1.62 7.98 4.41
C ALA A 132 -2.74 8.49 5.34
N GLU A 133 -3.87 8.94 4.79
CA GLU A 133 -5.03 9.39 5.59
C GLU A 133 -5.71 8.27 6.37
N ARG A 134 -5.68 7.03 5.85
CA ARG A 134 -6.29 5.85 6.49
C ARG A 134 -5.44 5.25 7.60
N ASP A 135 -4.16 5.61 7.67
CA ASP A 135 -3.23 5.07 8.66
C ASP A 135 -2.71 6.14 9.63
N PRO A 136 -3.27 6.22 10.85
CA PRO A 136 -2.82 7.18 11.86
C PRO A 136 -1.43 6.86 12.44
N SER A 137 -0.88 5.67 12.18
CA SER A 137 0.46 5.30 12.66
C SER A 137 1.59 5.85 11.77
N GLY A 138 1.28 6.24 10.53
CA GLY A 138 2.24 6.72 9.56
C GLY A 138 3.03 5.63 8.83
N ARG A 139 2.76 4.34 9.06
CA ARG A 139 3.37 3.22 8.31
C ARG A 139 3.02 3.27 6.82
N ALA A 140 1.77 3.59 6.47
CA ALA A 140 1.36 3.77 5.08
C ALA A 140 2.14 4.92 4.42
N LEU A 141 2.43 5.97 5.18
CA LEU A 141 3.24 7.09 4.70
C LEU A 141 4.69 6.65 4.46
N VAL A 142 5.29 5.83 5.34
CA VAL A 142 6.63 5.26 5.10
C VAL A 142 6.68 4.50 3.78
N GLU A 143 5.74 3.58 3.56
CA GLU A 143 5.65 2.78 2.33
C GLU A 143 5.42 3.65 1.08
N ALA A 144 4.54 4.65 1.18
CA ALA A 144 4.25 5.57 0.08
C ALA A 144 5.47 6.39 -0.32
N LEU A 145 6.22 6.91 0.66
CA LEU A 145 7.43 7.68 0.41
C LEU A 145 8.55 6.82 -0.19
N ALA A 146 8.73 5.60 0.33
CA ALA A 146 9.70 4.65 -0.21
C ALA A 146 9.38 4.32 -1.67
N LEU A 147 8.11 4.02 -1.98
CA LEU A 147 7.65 3.73 -3.34
C LEU A 147 7.92 4.88 -4.31
N LEU A 148 7.60 6.12 -3.93
CA LEU A 148 7.86 7.29 -4.78
C LEU A 148 9.35 7.50 -5.02
N ARG A 149 10.18 7.34 -3.98
CA ARG A 149 11.64 7.43 -4.11
C ARG A 149 12.20 6.36 -5.05
N GLU A 150 11.81 5.10 -4.86
CA GLU A 150 12.24 3.97 -5.69
C GLU A 150 11.82 4.15 -7.16
N ALA A 151 10.69 4.83 -7.40
CA ALA A 151 10.22 5.17 -8.74
C ALA A 151 10.92 6.42 -9.35
N GLY A 152 11.88 7.03 -8.65
CA GLY A 152 12.58 8.23 -9.12
C GLY A 152 11.79 9.53 -8.97
N LEU A 153 10.82 9.57 -8.05
CA LEU A 153 9.93 10.71 -7.78
C LEU A 153 10.17 11.32 -6.38
N PRO A 154 11.41 11.72 -6.02
CA PRO A 154 11.71 12.21 -4.68
C PRO A 154 11.01 13.54 -4.35
N VAL A 155 10.75 14.39 -5.35
CA VAL A 155 10.03 15.66 -5.14
C VAL A 155 8.57 15.40 -4.75
N ASP A 156 7.91 14.43 -5.37
CA ASP A 156 6.54 14.04 -5.02
C ASP A 156 6.49 13.38 -3.64
N ALA A 157 7.51 12.58 -3.29
CA ALA A 157 7.66 12.04 -1.95
C ALA A 157 7.72 13.18 -0.91
N LEU A 158 8.54 14.21 -1.13
CA LEU A 158 8.58 15.37 -0.25
C LEU A 158 7.23 16.07 -0.14
N GLY A 159 6.55 16.29 -1.27
CA GLY A 159 5.22 16.92 -1.30
C GLY A 159 4.19 16.15 -0.47
N LEU A 160 4.12 14.83 -0.66
CA LEU A 160 3.22 13.96 0.10
C LEU A 160 3.57 13.96 1.60
N GLY A 161 4.85 13.78 1.92
CA GLY A 161 5.32 13.64 3.30
C GLY A 161 5.19 14.92 4.12
N VAL A 162 5.51 16.09 3.57
CA VAL A 162 5.31 17.38 4.26
C VAL A 162 3.83 17.63 4.56
N GLY A 163 2.92 17.23 3.67
CA GLY A 163 1.48 17.41 3.87
C GLY A 163 0.86 16.50 4.93
N HIS A 164 1.43 15.32 5.18
CA HIS A 164 0.78 14.27 5.97
C HIS A 164 1.58 13.81 7.19
N TRP A 165 2.86 14.15 7.31
CA TRP A 165 3.67 13.72 8.44
C TRP A 165 3.30 14.46 9.72
N ARG A 166 3.09 13.71 10.80
CA ARG A 166 2.89 14.23 12.15
C ARG A 166 4.00 13.74 13.07
N PRO A 167 5.08 14.53 13.27
CA PRO A 167 6.28 14.08 13.99
C PRO A 167 6.06 13.63 15.45
N ARG A 168 4.93 13.99 16.07
CA ARG A 168 4.60 13.59 17.44
C ARG A 168 3.86 12.24 17.52
N GLU A 169 3.23 11.83 16.43
CA GLU A 169 2.26 10.72 16.37
C GLU A 169 2.78 9.56 15.51
N HIS A 170 3.37 9.89 14.36
CA HIS A 170 3.75 8.92 13.35
C HIS A 170 5.07 8.24 13.68
N ASP A 171 5.28 7.07 13.07
CA ASP A 171 6.54 6.34 13.08
C ASP A 171 7.73 7.26 12.69
N PRO A 172 8.82 7.31 13.48
CA PRO A 172 10.03 8.05 13.14
C PRO A 172 10.65 7.69 11.78
N GLU A 173 10.39 6.49 11.26
CA GLU A 173 10.85 6.07 9.94
C GLU A 173 10.30 6.95 8.79
N VAL A 174 9.22 7.69 9.01
CA VAL A 174 8.78 8.72 8.04
C VAL A 174 9.86 9.78 7.84
N ALA A 175 10.57 10.17 8.91
CA ALA A 175 11.67 11.13 8.83
C ALA A 175 12.84 10.58 8.00
N ARG A 176 13.15 9.28 8.12
CA ARG A 176 14.16 8.63 7.28
C ARG A 176 13.82 8.80 5.81
N GLN A 177 12.59 8.45 5.42
CA GLN A 177 12.17 8.55 4.02
C GLN A 177 12.21 9.99 3.51
N LEU A 178 11.80 10.98 4.33
CA LEU A 178 11.87 12.40 3.98
C LEU A 178 13.30 12.93 3.83
N VAL A 179 14.22 12.50 4.70
CA VAL A 179 15.64 12.85 4.60
C VAL A 179 16.24 12.28 3.33
N LEU A 180 15.98 11.00 3.04
CA LEU A 180 16.50 10.36 1.84
C LEU A 180 15.90 10.98 0.56
N ALA A 181 14.59 11.28 0.54
CA ALA A 181 13.96 12.01 -0.57
C ALA A 181 14.58 13.40 -0.76
N SER A 182 14.88 14.10 0.33
CA SER A 182 15.54 15.41 0.29
C SER A 182 16.95 15.32 -0.30
N ILE A 183 17.72 14.31 0.07
CA ILE A 183 19.07 14.07 -0.49
C ILE A 183 18.97 13.76 -1.99
N GLU A 184 18.07 12.86 -2.40
CA GLU A 184 17.83 12.48 -3.80
C GLU A 184 17.34 13.65 -4.66
N ALA A 185 16.55 14.55 -4.08
CA ALA A 185 16.11 15.79 -4.73
C ALA A 185 17.19 16.90 -4.76
N GLY A 186 18.39 16.66 -4.20
CA GLY A 186 19.46 17.65 -4.13
C GLY A 186 19.19 18.80 -3.13
N ARG A 187 18.40 18.54 -2.08
CA ARG A 187 17.93 19.53 -1.09
C ARG A 187 18.41 19.18 0.33
N PRO A 188 19.72 19.06 0.60
CA PRO A 188 20.24 18.62 1.92
C PRO A 188 19.89 19.58 3.07
N LEU A 189 19.65 20.86 2.79
CA LEU A 189 19.20 21.81 3.81
C LEU A 189 17.80 21.49 4.35
N GLU A 190 16.91 20.95 3.51
CA GLU A 190 15.58 20.49 3.95
C GLU A 190 15.66 19.18 4.71
N ALA A 191 16.58 18.30 4.33
CA ALA A 191 16.87 17.10 5.09
C ALA A 191 17.21 17.41 6.56
N LYS A 192 17.99 18.47 6.82
CA LYS A 192 18.29 18.93 8.19
C LYS A 192 17.04 19.34 8.96
N GLN A 193 16.06 19.95 8.30
CA GLN A 193 14.79 20.33 8.93
C GLN A 193 13.97 19.11 9.33
N HIS A 194 13.94 18.06 8.49
CA HIS A 194 13.28 16.80 8.81
C HIS A 194 13.94 16.08 10.00
N ILE A 195 15.28 16.11 10.10
CA ILE A 195 16.00 15.59 11.28
C ILE A 195 15.64 16.39 12.54
N ALA A 196 15.57 17.72 12.44
CA ALA A 196 15.19 18.57 13.58
C ALA A 196 13.76 18.30 14.06
N ALA A 197 12.83 18.01 13.14
CA ALA A 197 11.45 17.68 13.50
C ALA A 197 11.32 16.41 14.36
N LEU A 198 12.31 15.50 14.36
CA LEU A 198 12.35 14.37 15.28
C LEU A 198 12.47 14.79 16.76
N ASP A 199 12.89 16.02 17.06
CA ASP A 199 12.89 16.55 18.43
C ASP A 199 11.47 16.73 19.01
N LEU A 200 10.45 16.71 18.15
CA LEU A 200 9.05 16.72 18.58
C LEU A 200 8.56 15.33 19.01
N TYR A 201 9.30 14.26 18.72
CA TYR A 201 8.89 12.89 19.04
C TYR A 201 8.88 12.67 20.57
N PRO A 202 7.83 12.06 21.16
CA PRO A 202 7.68 11.99 22.61
C PRO A 202 8.80 11.26 23.37
N ASN A 203 9.51 10.35 22.69
CA ASN A 203 10.61 9.59 23.27
C ASN A 203 11.93 9.91 22.55
N PRO A 204 12.70 10.90 23.03
CA PRO A 204 13.97 11.31 22.40
C PRO A 204 15.00 10.19 22.31
N ARG A 205 14.98 9.24 23.26
CA ARG A 205 15.91 8.09 23.25
C ARG A 205 15.60 7.11 22.13
N ALA A 206 14.34 6.97 21.74
CA ALA A 206 13.94 6.07 20.66
C ALA A 206 14.41 6.56 19.28
N VAL A 207 14.63 7.87 19.12
CA VAL A 207 15.03 8.47 17.84
C VAL A 207 16.50 8.90 17.81
N ALA A 208 17.26 8.72 18.90
CA ALA A 208 18.63 9.22 19.00
C ALA A 208 19.57 8.58 17.96
N ASP A 209 19.52 7.26 17.82
CA ASP A 209 20.34 6.52 16.86
C ASP A 209 19.94 6.88 15.42
N LEU A 210 18.64 6.97 15.15
CA LEU A 210 18.11 7.41 13.85
C LEU A 210 18.60 8.82 13.51
N LYS A 211 18.51 9.79 14.43
CA LYS A 211 19.01 11.15 14.20
C LYS A 211 20.51 11.16 13.88
N ALA A 212 21.30 10.36 14.61
CA ALA A 212 22.74 10.29 14.39
C ALA A 212 23.08 9.65 13.03
N GLU A 213 22.32 8.64 12.61
CA GLU A 213 22.42 8.04 11.28
C GLU A 213 22.11 9.04 10.18
N LEU A 214 20.92 9.65 10.21
CA LEU A 214 20.48 10.62 9.20
C LEU A 214 21.40 11.83 9.11
N ALA A 215 21.96 12.29 10.23
CA ALA A 215 22.92 13.39 10.23
C ALA A 215 24.21 13.05 9.47
N ARG A 216 24.67 11.79 9.52
CA ARG A 216 25.83 11.33 8.74
C ARG A 216 25.49 11.27 7.25
N ASP A 217 24.31 10.77 6.89
CA ASP A 217 23.87 10.67 5.50
C ASP A 217 23.79 12.05 4.84
N VAL A 218 23.21 13.04 5.55
CA VAL A 218 23.15 14.42 5.07
C VAL A 218 24.55 15.03 4.93
N ALA A 219 25.43 14.82 5.91
CA ALA A 219 26.80 15.34 5.84
C ALA A 219 27.59 14.74 4.65
N HIS A 220 27.37 13.46 4.34
CA HIS A 220 27.95 12.82 3.16
C HIS A 220 27.40 13.39 1.85
N ALA A 221 26.09 13.62 1.78
CA ALA A 221 25.45 14.22 0.61
C ALA A 221 25.98 15.64 0.34
N GLU A 222 26.19 16.46 1.38
CA GLU A 222 26.74 17.82 1.23
C GLU A 222 28.14 17.84 0.62
N GLN A 223 28.98 16.84 0.90
CA GLN A 223 30.34 16.74 0.32
C GLN A 223 30.35 16.40 -1.16
N THR A 224 29.24 15.86 -1.68
CA THR A 224 29.14 15.36 -3.05
C THR A 224 28.54 16.40 -4.02
N ILE A 225 28.00 17.50 -3.50
CA ILE A 225 27.43 18.59 -4.29
C ILE A 225 28.56 19.52 -4.76
N PRO A 226 28.81 19.67 -6.08
CA PRO A 226 29.84 20.59 -6.56
C PRO A 226 29.42 22.03 -6.29
N GLY A 227 30.16 22.75 -5.44
CA GLY A 227 29.99 24.20 -5.23
C GLY A 227 29.87 24.73 -3.80
N THR A 228 30.08 23.88 -2.79
CA THR A 228 30.44 24.31 -1.41
C THR A 228 31.90 24.02 -1.13
#